data_AF-A0A2V8QIR9-F1
#
_entry.id   AF-A0A2V8QIR9-F1
#
_cell.length_a   1.000
_cell.length_b   1.000
_cell.length_c   1.000
_cell.angle_alpha   90.00
_cell.angle_beta   90.00
_cell.angle_gamma   90.00
#
_symmetry.space_group_name_H-M   'P 1'
#
loop_
_entity.id
_entity.type
_entity.pdbx_description
1 polymer ?
#
loop_
_entity_poly.entity_id
_entity_poly.type
_entity_poly.pdbx_seq_one_letter_code
_entity_poly.pdbx_strand_id
1 'polypeptide(L)'
;ALLNMAHCYLYLGKLSECESNLDQALERCHLFNLVAARAHAFETYGNLYRERGEIDRANEYYQRATRAYDDAGVNLARTELLEEQALLSLLIGDVGAARSQIDRLIEARPADKNELGFFTATLARARIMIAQEEYQGASEQLSKARRYFHDHTLYY
;
A
#
# COMPACT_ATOMS: atom_id res chain seq x y z
N ALA A 1 -11.15 -14.82 0.82
CA ALA A 1 -10.66 -15.51 2.04
C ALA A 1 -9.14 -15.58 2.07
N LEU A 2 -8.49 -16.31 1.15
CA LEU A 2 -7.03 -16.48 1.15
C LEU A 2 -6.24 -15.16 1.09
N LEU A 3 -6.63 -14.20 0.24
CA LEU A 3 -5.96 -12.89 0.17
C LEU A 3 -6.07 -12.10 1.48
N ASN A 4 -7.26 -12.08 2.08
CA ASN A 4 -7.45 -11.43 3.38
C ASN A 4 -6.61 -12.12 4.47
N MET A 5 -6.52 -13.45 4.46
CA MET A 5 -5.66 -14.20 5.39
C MET A 5 -4.18 -13.88 5.15
N ALA A 6 -3.74 -13.81 3.89
CA ALA A 6 -2.38 -13.39 3.55
C ALA A 6 -2.06 -11.99 4.08
N HIS A 7 -2.96 -11.01 3.88
CA HIS A 7 -2.83 -9.67 4.48
C HIS A 7 -2.74 -9.72 6.01
N CYS A 8 -3.60 -10.49 6.68
CA CYS A 8 -3.51 -10.64 8.13
C CYS A 8 -2.17 -11.26 8.56
N TYR A 9 -1.69 -12.30 7.87
CA TYR A 9 -0.41 -12.92 8.18
C TYR A 9 0.77 -11.99 7.95
N LEU A 10 0.72 -11.15 6.91
CA LEU A 10 1.69 -10.11 6.66
C LEU A 10 1.79 -9.15 7.85
N TYR A 11 0.66 -8.60 8.33
CA TYR A 11 0.65 -7.70 9.49
C TYR A 11 1.08 -8.36 10.80
N LEU A 12 0.89 -9.68 10.92
CA LEU A 12 1.37 -10.46 12.06
C LEU A 12 2.86 -10.85 11.96
N GLY A 13 3.54 -10.48 10.88
CA GLY A 13 4.94 -10.87 10.62
C GLY A 13 5.11 -12.36 10.28
N LYS A 14 4.03 -13.08 10.02
CA LYS A 14 4.01 -14.51 9.67
C LYS A 14 4.23 -14.67 8.17
N LEU A 15 5.44 -14.36 7.73
CA LEU A 15 5.77 -14.19 6.31
C LEU A 15 5.67 -15.49 5.51
N SER A 16 5.92 -16.65 6.12
CA SER A 16 5.80 -17.95 5.45
C SER A 16 4.34 -18.34 5.21
N GLU A 17 3.47 -18.12 6.20
CA GLU A 17 2.04 -18.34 6.06
C GLU A 17 1.40 -17.36 5.08
N CYS A 18 1.88 -16.11 5.06
CA CYS A 18 1.50 -15.12 4.04
C CYS A 18 1.80 -15.68 2.63
N GLU A 19 3.04 -16.07 2.37
CA GLU A 19 3.47 -16.61 1.08
C GLU A 19 2.64 -17.82 0.63
N SER A 20 2.43 -18.81 1.53
CA SER A 20 1.63 -20.00 1.21
C SER A 20 0.17 -19.68 0.87
N ASN A 21 -0.42 -18.67 1.51
CA ASN A 21 -1.79 -18.24 1.19
C ASN A 21 -1.82 -17.48 -0.14
N LEU A 22 -0.77 -16.73 -0.47
CA LEU A 22 -0.65 -16.05 -1.76
C LEU A 22 -0.47 -17.01 -2.92
N ASP A 23 0.34 -18.06 -2.76
CA ASP A 23 0.52 -19.11 -3.77
C ASP A 23 -0.84 -19.73 -4.12
N GLN A 24 -1.57 -20.17 -3.11
CA GLN A 24 -2.92 -20.73 -3.28
C GLN A 24 -3.92 -19.72 -3.85
N ALA A 25 -3.81 -18.45 -3.48
CA ALA A 25 -4.67 -17.41 -4.03
C ALA A 25 -4.40 -17.19 -5.52
N LEU A 26 -3.14 -17.16 -5.95
CA LEU A 26 -2.75 -17.00 -7.35
C LEU A 26 -3.20 -18.18 -8.20
N GLU A 27 -3.07 -19.42 -7.70
CA GLU A 27 -3.59 -20.61 -8.39
C GLU A 27 -5.09 -20.49 -8.66
N ARG A 28 -5.87 -20.09 -7.65
CA ARG A 28 -7.32 -19.87 -7.82
C ARG A 28 -7.62 -18.72 -8.76
N CYS A 29 -6.87 -17.62 -8.68
CA CYS A 29 -7.04 -16.50 -9.60
C CYS A 29 -6.77 -16.92 -11.04
N HIS A 30 -5.80 -17.81 -11.28
CA HIS A 30 -5.54 -18.37 -12.60
C HIS A 30 -6.69 -19.27 -13.06
N LEU A 31 -7.14 -20.21 -12.24
CA LEU A 31 -8.21 -21.15 -12.56
C LEU A 31 -9.54 -20.46 -12.90
N PHE A 32 -9.88 -19.39 -12.19
CA PHE A 32 -11.14 -18.67 -12.34
C PHE A 32 -11.01 -17.33 -13.08
N ASN A 33 -9.84 -17.04 -13.65
CA ASN A 33 -9.52 -15.80 -14.36
C ASN A 33 -9.88 -14.52 -13.57
N LEU A 34 -9.55 -14.49 -12.28
CA LEU A 34 -9.87 -13.38 -11.37
C LEU A 34 -8.79 -12.29 -11.45
N VAL A 35 -8.85 -11.45 -12.49
CA VAL A 35 -7.81 -10.47 -12.81
C VAL A 35 -7.57 -9.47 -11.67
N ALA A 36 -8.62 -8.90 -11.09
CA ALA A 36 -8.49 -7.94 -9.97
C ALA A 36 -7.92 -8.59 -8.70
N ALA A 37 -8.33 -9.81 -8.38
CA ALA A 37 -7.80 -10.56 -7.24
C ALA A 37 -6.33 -10.95 -7.45
N ARG A 38 -5.94 -11.25 -8.69
CA ARG A 38 -4.54 -11.49 -9.07
C ARG A 38 -3.68 -10.24 -8.88
N ALA A 39 -4.20 -9.06 -9.23
CA ALA A 39 -3.51 -7.80 -9.01
C ALA A 39 -3.25 -7.54 -7.53
N HIS A 40 -4.27 -7.73 -6.68
CA HIS A 40 -4.12 -7.64 -5.22
C HIS A 40 -3.13 -8.67 -4.66
N ALA A 41 -3.12 -9.90 -5.18
CA ALA A 41 -2.13 -10.90 -4.79
C ALA A 41 -0.69 -10.45 -5.10
N PHE A 42 -0.46 -9.86 -6.28
CA PHE A 42 0.86 -9.32 -6.64
C PHE A 42 1.26 -8.14 -5.76
N GLU A 43 0.32 -7.26 -5.41
CA GLU A 43 0.55 -6.18 -4.45
C GLU A 43 1.00 -6.73 -3.09
N THR A 44 0.30 -7.74 -2.56
CA THR A 44 0.69 -8.38 -1.30
C THR A 44 2.06 -9.06 -1.38
N TYR A 45 2.44 -9.68 -2.50
CA TYR A 45 3.81 -10.20 -2.67
C TYR A 45 4.84 -9.08 -2.65
N GLY A 46 4.53 -7.94 -3.27
CA GLY A 46 5.40 -6.76 -3.19
C GLY A 46 5.64 -6.35 -1.74
N ASN A 47 4.57 -6.28 -0.94
CA ASN A 47 4.65 -6.00 0.48
C ASN A 47 5.46 -7.08 1.23
N LEU A 48 5.19 -8.36 0.99
CA LEU A 48 5.92 -9.49 1.59
C LEU A 48 7.43 -9.38 1.34
N TYR A 49 7.85 -9.12 0.10
CA TYR A 49 9.27 -8.99 -0.22
C TYR A 49 9.89 -7.72 0.34
N ARG A 50 9.13 -6.62 0.42
CA ARG A 50 9.58 -5.41 1.13
C ARG A 50 9.84 -5.70 2.61
N GLU A 51 8.94 -6.39 3.30
CA GLU A 51 9.12 -6.78 4.71
C GLU A 51 10.31 -7.73 4.91
N ARG A 52 10.67 -8.52 3.89
CA ARG A 52 11.89 -9.36 3.88
C ARG A 52 13.17 -8.59 3.54
N GLY A 53 13.07 -7.30 3.17
CA GLY A 53 14.20 -6.50 2.69
C GLY A 53 14.64 -6.83 1.26
N GLU A 54 13.84 -7.58 0.50
CA GLU A 54 14.14 -8.02 -0.85
C GLU A 54 13.62 -7.02 -1.89
N ILE A 55 14.28 -5.87 -1.95
CA ILE A 55 13.85 -4.68 -2.70
C ILE A 55 13.56 -4.94 -4.17
N ASP A 56 14.44 -5.67 -4.87
CA ASP A 56 14.28 -5.95 -6.30
C ASP A 56 13.01 -6.77 -6.58
N ARG A 57 12.76 -7.78 -5.73
CA ARG A 57 11.54 -8.60 -5.81
C ARG A 57 10.30 -7.80 -5.45
N ALA A 58 10.37 -6.93 -4.43
CA ALA A 58 9.26 -6.06 -4.08
C ALA A 58 8.87 -5.17 -5.28
N ASN A 59 9.85 -4.54 -5.93
CA ASN A 59 9.61 -3.71 -7.10
C ASN A 59 9.04 -4.50 -8.28
N GLU A 60 9.58 -5.68 -8.58
CA GLU A 60 9.05 -6.56 -9.63
C GLU A 60 7.55 -6.86 -9.40
N TYR A 61 7.18 -7.26 -8.18
CA TYR A 61 5.80 -7.61 -7.86
C TYR A 61 4.87 -6.40 -7.85
N TYR A 62 5.32 -5.23 -7.39
CA TYR A 62 4.54 -4.01 -7.53
C TYR A 62 4.32 -3.63 -9.00
N GLN A 63 5.30 -3.81 -9.88
CA GLN A 63 5.11 -3.59 -11.32
C GLN A 63 4.11 -4.59 -11.93
N ARG A 64 4.13 -5.85 -11.50
CA ARG A 64 3.15 -6.85 -11.90
C ARG A 64 1.75 -6.49 -11.41
N ALA A 65 1.62 -5.97 -10.18
CA ALA A 65 0.37 -5.46 -9.64
C ALA A 65 -0.16 -4.28 -10.45
N THR A 66 0.69 -3.31 -10.79
CA THR A 66 0.33 -2.16 -11.65
C THR A 66 -0.28 -2.63 -12.98
N ARG A 67 0.40 -3.54 -13.68
CA ARG A 67 -0.10 -4.08 -14.97
C ARG A 67 -1.41 -4.84 -14.79
N ALA A 68 -1.50 -5.68 -13.75
CA ALA A 68 -2.71 -6.47 -13.51
C ALA A 68 -3.91 -5.62 -13.10
N TYR A 69 -3.71 -4.50 -12.39
CA TYR A 69 -4.79 -3.56 -12.10
C TYR A 69 -5.23 -2.79 -13.33
N ASP A 70 -4.29 -2.39 -14.21
CA ASP A 70 -4.60 -1.77 -15.50
C ASP A 70 -5.43 -2.72 -16.38
N ASP A 71 -5.00 -3.98 -16.50
CA ASP A 71 -5.76 -5.04 -17.20
C ASP A 71 -7.17 -5.25 -16.60
N ALA A 72 -7.33 -5.04 -15.29
CA ALA A 72 -8.60 -5.15 -14.59
C ALA A 72 -9.46 -3.86 -14.68
N GLY A 73 -8.95 -2.78 -15.27
CA GLY A 73 -9.61 -1.47 -15.30
C GLY A 73 -9.74 -0.83 -13.91
N VAL A 74 -8.89 -1.21 -12.96
CA VAL A 74 -8.90 -0.71 -11.58
C VAL A 74 -8.04 0.55 -11.50
N ASN A 75 -8.63 1.64 -11.04
CA ASN A 75 -7.89 2.86 -10.76
C ASN A 75 -6.96 2.64 -9.55
N LEU A 76 -5.64 2.76 -9.77
CA LEU A 76 -4.61 2.60 -8.73
C LEU A 76 -4.77 3.57 -7.55
N ALA A 77 -5.37 4.74 -7.75
CA ALA A 77 -5.68 5.65 -6.66
C ALA A 77 -6.75 5.10 -5.71
N ARG A 78 -7.40 3.98 -6.03
CA ARG A 78 -8.35 3.28 -5.16
C ARG A 78 -7.76 2.04 -4.49
N THR A 79 -6.48 1.73 -4.75
CA THR A 79 -5.73 0.60 -4.17
C THR A 79 -4.60 1.13 -3.29
N GLU A 80 -4.02 0.30 -2.42
CA GLU A 80 -2.90 0.70 -1.54
C GLU A 80 -1.55 0.72 -2.29
N LEU A 81 -1.47 0.12 -3.49
CA LEU A 81 -0.26 -0.03 -4.28
C LEU A 81 0.61 1.24 -4.41
N LEU A 82 0.01 2.41 -4.64
CA LEU A 82 0.76 3.66 -4.79
C LEU A 82 1.37 4.14 -3.45
N GLU A 83 0.71 3.87 -2.32
CA GLU A 83 1.30 4.09 -0.99
C GLU A 83 2.47 3.14 -0.77
N GLU A 84 2.31 1.88 -1.12
CA GLU A 84 3.32 0.86 -0.89
C GLU A 84 4.58 1.08 -1.74
N GLN A 85 4.42 1.56 -2.97
CA GLN A 85 5.52 2.01 -3.84
C GLN A 85 6.23 3.26 -3.29
N ALA A 86 5.49 4.21 -2.70
CA ALA A 86 6.08 5.38 -2.04
C ALA A 86 6.89 4.97 -0.80
N LEU A 87 6.37 4.04 0.00
CA LEU A 87 7.08 3.49 1.16
C LEU A 87 8.31 2.68 0.75
N LEU A 88 8.28 1.94 -0.36
CA LEU A 88 9.46 1.28 -0.91
C LEU A 88 10.53 2.30 -1.33
N SER A 89 10.13 3.39 -2.01
CA SER A 89 11.04 4.47 -2.41
C SER A 89 11.69 5.15 -1.20
N LEU A 90 10.91 5.34 -0.13
CA LEU A 90 11.43 5.84 1.14
C LEU A 90 12.46 4.88 1.75
N LEU A 91 12.16 3.57 1.76
CA LEU A 91 13.03 2.54 2.33
C LEU A 91 14.40 2.48 1.65
N ILE A 92 14.46 2.69 0.33
CA ILE A 92 15.72 2.71 -0.43
C ILE A 92 16.44 4.07 -0.39
N GLY A 93 15.87 5.06 0.31
CA GLY A 93 16.45 6.39 0.48
C GLY A 93 16.09 7.40 -0.62
N ASP A 94 15.24 7.04 -1.58
CA ASP A 94 14.72 7.98 -2.58
C ASP A 94 13.51 8.75 -2.03
N VAL A 95 13.81 9.64 -1.09
CA VAL A 95 12.81 10.47 -0.40
C VAL A 95 12.08 11.40 -1.38
N GLY A 96 12.76 11.86 -2.44
CA GLY A 96 12.17 12.72 -3.47
C GLY A 96 11.10 12.00 -4.29
N ALA A 97 11.39 10.77 -4.75
CA ALA A 97 10.40 9.94 -5.43
C ALA A 97 9.23 9.60 -4.51
N ALA A 98 9.51 9.16 -3.28
CA ALA A 98 8.48 8.85 -2.29
C ALA A 98 7.51 10.03 -2.08
N ARG A 99 8.07 11.24 -1.94
CA ARG A 99 7.28 12.47 -1.77
C ARG A 99 6.41 12.77 -2.99
N SER A 100 6.99 12.72 -4.19
CA SER A 100 6.25 12.97 -5.44
C SER A 100 5.12 11.97 -5.65
N GLN A 101 5.36 10.69 -5.35
CA GLN A 101 4.36 9.63 -5.47
C GLN A 101 3.19 9.84 -4.49
N ILE A 102 3.47 10.13 -3.22
CA ILE A 102 2.41 10.27 -2.22
C ILE A 102 1.59 11.56 -2.42
N ASP A 103 2.22 12.65 -2.84
CA ASP A 103 1.52 13.92 -3.11
C ASP A 103 0.53 13.74 -4.28
N ARG A 104 0.95 13.08 -5.37
CA ARG A 104 0.06 12.73 -6.49
C ARG A 104 -1.10 11.84 -6.07
N LEU A 105 -0.86 10.89 -5.15
CA LEU A 105 -1.93 10.02 -4.65
C LEU A 105 -2.97 10.81 -3.85
N ILE A 106 -2.52 11.73 -3.00
CA ILE A 106 -3.40 12.58 -2.20
C ILE A 106 -4.26 13.48 -3.11
N GLU A 107 -3.67 14.04 -4.17
CA GLU A 107 -4.41 14.80 -5.19
C GLU A 107 -5.49 13.94 -5.88
N ALA A 108 -5.18 12.67 -6.14
CA ALA A 108 -6.12 11.72 -6.73
C ALA A 108 -7.19 11.19 -5.75
N ARG A 109 -6.99 11.36 -4.44
CA ARG A 109 -7.90 10.95 -3.36
C ARG A 109 -8.34 12.18 -2.54
N PRO A 110 -9.09 13.13 -3.11
CA PRO A 110 -9.46 14.32 -2.36
C PRO A 110 -10.45 13.95 -1.24
N ALA A 111 -10.34 14.64 -0.11
CA ALA A 111 -11.05 14.30 1.13
C ALA A 111 -12.59 14.28 0.99
N ASP A 112 -13.13 15.09 0.08
CA ASP A 112 -14.57 15.16 -0.22
C ASP A 112 -15.12 13.91 -0.93
N LYS A 113 -14.25 13.13 -1.60
CA LYS A 113 -14.64 11.94 -2.38
C LYS A 113 -14.15 10.63 -1.78
N ASN A 114 -13.03 10.65 -1.08
CA ASN A 114 -12.42 9.47 -0.46
C ASN A 114 -11.69 9.86 0.82
N GLU A 115 -12.45 10.19 1.86
CA GLU A 115 -11.90 10.68 3.12
C GLU A 115 -10.95 9.66 3.77
N LEU A 116 -11.33 8.38 3.80
CA LEU A 116 -10.48 7.31 4.33
C LEU A 116 -9.17 7.17 3.54
N GLY A 117 -9.26 7.13 2.21
CA GLY A 117 -8.09 7.05 1.32
C GLY A 117 -7.18 8.29 1.40
N PHE A 118 -7.76 9.46 1.65
CA PHE A 118 -7.01 10.70 1.87
C PHE A 118 -6.19 10.63 3.16
N PHE A 119 -6.82 10.21 4.26
CA PHE A 119 -6.16 10.18 5.56
C PHE A 119 -5.12 9.06 5.69
N THR A 120 -5.35 7.90 5.08
CA THR A 120 -4.33 6.83 4.96
C THR A 120 -3.10 7.30 4.17
N ALA A 121 -3.29 7.94 3.01
CA ALA A 121 -2.18 8.50 2.24
C ALA A 121 -1.44 9.62 2.99
N THR A 122 -2.17 10.42 3.77
CA THR A 122 -1.62 11.47 4.62
C THR A 122 -0.74 10.90 5.74
N LEU A 123 -1.07 9.72 6.30
CA LEU A 123 -0.19 9.03 7.25
C LEU A 123 1.14 8.62 6.60
N ALA A 124 1.11 8.07 5.38
CA ALA A 124 2.31 7.74 4.63
C ALA A 124 3.16 8.99 4.33
N ARG A 125 2.51 10.09 3.94
CA ARG A 125 3.18 11.38 3.72
C ARG A 125 3.83 11.91 4.99
N ALA A 126 3.19 11.81 6.15
CA ALA A 126 3.79 12.21 7.42
C ALA A 126 5.06 11.41 7.75
N ARG A 127 5.11 10.10 7.43
CA ARG A 127 6.33 9.28 7.58
C ARG A 127 7.45 9.79 6.68
N ILE A 128 7.14 10.15 5.44
CA ILE A 128 8.10 10.73 4.49
C ILE A 128 8.60 12.11 5.00
N MET A 129 7.71 12.95 5.52
CA MET A 129 8.08 14.26 6.09
C MET A 129 9.03 14.14 7.29
N ILE A 130 8.84 13.13 8.15
CA ILE A 130 9.76 12.86 9.25
C ILE A 130 11.16 12.54 8.72
N ALA A 131 11.28 11.76 7.65
CA ALA A 131 12.56 11.49 7.00
C ALA A 131 13.18 12.72 6.32
N GLN A 132 12.37 13.74 6.00
CA GLN A 132 12.79 15.04 5.48
C GLN A 132 13.07 16.08 6.57
N GLU A 133 12.99 15.70 7.86
CA GLU A 133 13.10 16.61 9.02
C GLU A 133 11.98 17.69 9.08
N GLU A 134 10.89 17.50 8.34
CA GLU A 134 9.71 18.38 8.32
C GLU A 134 8.75 18.08 9.49
N TYR A 135 9.27 18.05 10.72
CA TYR A 135 8.55 17.56 11.91
C TYR A 135 7.26 18.33 12.23
N GLN A 136 7.28 19.66 12.08
CA GLN A 136 6.13 20.51 12.38
C GLN A 136 4.93 20.14 11.48
N GLY A 137 5.18 20.01 10.18
CA GLY A 137 4.15 19.66 9.21
C GLY A 137 3.69 18.21 9.36
N ALA A 138 4.61 17.28 9.66
CA ALA A 138 4.25 15.89 9.93
C ALA A 138 3.31 15.79 11.15
N SER A 139 3.61 16.51 12.24
CA SER A 139 2.79 16.54 13.45
C SER A 139 1.37 17.07 13.20
N GLU A 140 1.24 18.11 12.39
CA GLU A 140 -0.07 18.64 12.01
C GLU A 140 -0.89 17.62 11.23
N GLN A 141 -0.27 16.95 10.25
CA GLN A 141 -0.92 15.92 9.44
C GLN A 141 -1.36 14.71 10.28
N LEU A 142 -0.47 14.21 11.13
CA LEU A 142 -0.78 13.11 12.07
C LEU A 142 -1.92 13.50 13.01
N SER A 143 -1.95 14.74 13.49
CA SER A 143 -3.00 15.22 14.38
C SER A 143 -4.37 15.32 13.71
N LYS A 144 -4.42 15.61 12.40
CA LYS A 144 -5.66 15.59 11.62
C LYS A 144 -6.11 14.16 11.34
N ALA A 145 -5.19 13.30 10.87
CA ALA A 145 -5.47 11.89 10.61
C ALA A 145 -5.96 11.16 11.88
N ARG A 146 -5.28 11.35 13.01
CA ARG A 146 -5.68 10.74 14.29
C ARG A 146 -7.10 11.13 14.71
N ARG A 147 -7.48 12.39 14.55
CA ARG A 147 -8.84 12.85 14.86
C ARG A 147 -9.85 12.15 13.98
N TYR A 148 -9.62 12.13 12.66
CA TYR A 148 -10.48 11.43 11.71
C TYR A 148 -10.71 9.97 12.08
N PHE A 149 -9.64 9.20 12.31
CA PHE A 149 -9.72 7.77 12.64
C PHE A 149 -10.43 7.53 13.99
N HIS A 150 -10.17 8.37 14.99
CA HIS A 150 -10.87 8.31 16.27
C HIS A 150 -12.37 8.55 16.13
N ASP A 151 -12.76 9.62 15.42
CA ASP A 151 -14.17 10.02 15.24
C ASP A 151 -14.97 8.97 14.45
N HIS A 152 -14.30 8.21 13.58
CA HIS A 152 -14.92 7.16 12.75
C HIS A 152 -14.81 5.76 13.35
N THR A 153 -14.35 5.60 14.61
CA THR A 153 -14.12 4.29 15.27
C THR A 153 -13.21 3.34 14.48
N LEU A 154 -12.34 3.90 13.63
CA LEU A 154 -11.34 3.16 12.88
C LEU A 154 -10.07 3.14 13.72
N TYR A 155 -9.83 2.04 14.43
CA TYR A 155 -8.60 1.87 15.19
C TYR A 155 -7.49 1.44 14.23
N TYR A 156 -6.57 2.37 13.97
CA TYR A 156 -5.29 2.12 13.29
C TYR A 156 -4.16 2.05 14.32
#